data_AF-A0A4R4RLJ5-F1
#
_entry.id   AF-A0A4R4RLJ5-F1
#
_cell.length_a   1.000
_cell.length_b   1.000
_cell.length_c   1.000
_cell.angle_alpha   90.00
_cell.angle_beta   90.00
_cell.angle_gamma   90.00
#
_symmetry.space_group_name_H-M   'P 1'
#
loop_
_entity.id
_entity.type
_entity.pdbx_description
1 polymer ?
#
loop_
_entity_poly.entity_id
_entity_poly.type
_entity_poly.pdbx_seq_one_letter_code
_entity_poly.pdbx_strand_id
1 'polypeptide(L)'
;MRERTRHLVAALTGLGLGLAALGPGLAPGFVLSYDMVFVPDPAFTRMTFGLTGVVPRHVPSDAFVTALATVVPADAVQKLLLLAIFVMACTSAASLVPAERLAPRLAAGVCYAWNPFVAERLLLGQWALLLGYAALPWVVAAAAGLDAPGGGRRLVRALIPAAIGGFAALAVSGLTALAVALVSGRWRAGVRALGAVAVLSLPWLVPGLLRPAGVPGDGTAVELFAARADTPFGTLGSLLLLGGVWNGETVPDGYGAPVTAAIWLAVVAGALAAYGAWCREPVWRRGAAVAAVAGLAVAALGAVAAPVLEGVIGLWSGFAVLRDGQQFVAPLAVVVAVGLGVAADRAAGARLPLVPTAATAAPVLLLPTLAWGAAGDLRAVRYPDDWARARQIIHGDPVEGDVLVLPWAAHRSYPWNRGRRVLDPLPRYLHRRVVVNDAVTVGETTVAPEDPRVVRLAPAARTGTPPVTTLRDEGIRYVVVDAEIGALRPSGPAVPVMKGADLAVYRIDGAAKPTGDGVPVAPAVAAWAIVSLVVFWSIRAPGTTLSLPLLVSIKPRMSPHRRRTP
;
A
#
# COMPACT_ATOMS: atom_id res chain seq x y z
N MET A 1 15.21 -15.39 -27.76
CA MET A 1 14.51 -14.12 -27.49
C MET A 1 15.38 -13.24 -26.60
N ARG A 2 15.60 -11.97 -26.94
CA ARG A 2 16.43 -11.05 -26.11
C ARG A 2 15.76 -10.82 -24.76
N GLU A 3 16.56 -10.60 -23.71
CA GLU A 3 16.07 -10.38 -22.34
C GLU A 3 15.07 -9.23 -22.24
N ARG A 4 15.31 -8.13 -22.97
CA ARG A 4 14.35 -7.00 -23.07
C ARG A 4 12.97 -7.44 -23.55
N THR A 5 12.90 -8.33 -24.53
CA THR A 5 11.63 -8.86 -25.04
C THR A 5 10.92 -9.70 -24.00
N ARG A 6 11.65 -10.48 -23.17
CA ARG A 6 11.06 -11.25 -22.06
C ARG A 6 10.40 -10.33 -21.02
N HIS A 7 11.07 -9.25 -20.62
CA HIS A 7 10.50 -8.28 -19.69
C HIS A 7 9.30 -7.55 -20.27
N LEU A 8 9.33 -7.19 -21.56
CA LEU A 8 8.19 -6.57 -22.22
C LEU A 8 6.97 -7.51 -22.23
N VAL A 9 7.15 -8.80 -22.54
CA VAL A 9 6.03 -9.76 -22.53
C VAL A 9 5.45 -9.89 -21.12
N ALA A 10 6.28 -10.01 -20.08
CA ALA A 10 5.78 -10.06 -18.69
C ALA A 10 5.03 -8.78 -18.30
N ALA A 11 5.52 -7.60 -18.73
CA ALA A 11 4.84 -6.33 -18.49
C ALA A 11 3.48 -6.25 -19.20
N LEU A 12 3.40 -6.69 -20.46
CA LEU A 12 2.14 -6.75 -21.21
C LEU A 12 1.17 -7.78 -20.63
N THR A 13 1.66 -8.93 -20.16
CA THR A 13 0.83 -9.91 -19.43
C THR A 13 0.29 -9.30 -18.15
N GLY A 14 1.14 -8.64 -17.35
CA GLY A 14 0.70 -7.92 -16.15
C GLY A 14 -0.33 -6.82 -16.46
N LEU A 15 -0.15 -6.08 -17.55
CA LEU A 15 -1.15 -5.10 -18.01
C LEU A 15 -2.48 -5.80 -18.34
N GLY A 16 -2.45 -6.90 -19.08
CA GLY A 16 -3.65 -7.69 -19.39
C GLY A 16 -4.37 -8.20 -18.14
N LEU A 17 -3.61 -8.70 -17.15
CA LEU A 17 -4.17 -9.11 -15.85
C LEU A 17 -4.78 -7.93 -15.10
N GLY A 18 -4.11 -6.77 -15.06
CA GLY A 18 -4.65 -5.57 -14.42
C GLY A 18 -5.92 -5.06 -15.11
N LEU A 19 -5.96 -5.08 -16.44
CA LEU A 19 -7.15 -4.74 -17.21
C LEU A 19 -8.31 -5.69 -16.89
N ALA A 20 -8.03 -7.00 -16.83
CA ALA A 20 -9.03 -8.00 -16.47
C ALA A 20 -9.50 -7.86 -15.02
N ALA A 21 -8.59 -7.63 -14.06
CA ALA A 21 -8.91 -7.50 -12.64
C ALA A 21 -9.71 -6.23 -12.33
N LEU A 22 -9.40 -5.10 -12.98
CA LEU A 22 -10.10 -3.84 -12.73
C LEU A 22 -11.40 -3.71 -13.54
N GLY A 23 -11.45 -4.25 -14.77
CA GLY A 23 -12.64 -4.30 -15.62
C GLY A 23 -13.46 -3.00 -15.62
N PRO A 24 -14.71 -3.01 -15.09
CA PRO A 24 -15.58 -1.82 -15.03
C PRO A 24 -15.03 -0.69 -14.13
N GLY A 25 -14.08 -0.97 -13.25
CA GLY A 25 -13.33 0.04 -12.47
C GLY A 25 -12.48 0.99 -13.31
N LEU A 26 -12.20 0.64 -14.57
CA LEU A 26 -11.43 1.49 -15.50
C LEU A 26 -12.26 2.61 -16.15
N ALA A 27 -13.59 2.59 -16.00
CA ALA A 27 -14.43 3.66 -16.50
C ALA A 27 -14.12 5.01 -15.81
N PRO A 28 -14.48 6.17 -16.42
CA PRO A 28 -14.22 7.48 -15.82
C PRO A 28 -14.82 7.64 -14.42
N GLY A 29 -14.04 8.20 -13.48
CA GLY A 29 -14.38 8.24 -12.05
C GLY A 29 -13.46 7.38 -11.19
N PHE A 30 -13.77 7.28 -9.90
CA PHE A 30 -12.92 6.67 -8.89
C PHE A 30 -13.41 5.28 -8.51
N VAL A 31 -12.49 4.37 -8.19
CA VAL A 31 -12.85 3.11 -7.53
C VAL A 31 -12.71 3.33 -6.02
N LEU A 32 -13.81 3.27 -5.27
CA LEU A 32 -13.82 3.56 -3.84
C LEU A 32 -14.20 2.31 -3.04
N SER A 33 -13.26 1.81 -2.23
CA SER A 33 -13.44 0.60 -1.42
C SER A 33 -12.52 0.66 -0.21
N TYR A 34 -13.08 0.61 0.99
CA TYR A 34 -12.34 0.60 2.25
C TYR A 34 -11.25 1.69 2.29
N ASP A 35 -9.97 1.29 2.27
CA ASP A 35 -8.82 2.19 2.35
C ASP A 35 -8.51 2.91 1.03
N MET A 36 -9.07 2.44 -0.09
CA MET A 36 -8.91 3.02 -1.41
C MET A 36 -9.83 4.23 -1.57
N VAL A 37 -9.36 5.38 -1.06
CA VAL A 37 -10.04 6.67 -1.19
C VAL A 37 -9.17 7.64 -1.97
N PHE A 38 -9.59 7.92 -3.20
CA PHE A 38 -9.03 8.94 -4.09
C PHE A 38 -10.08 10.01 -4.31
N VAL A 39 -9.65 11.27 -4.39
CA VAL A 39 -10.55 12.42 -4.53
C VAL A 39 -10.20 13.22 -5.79
N PRO A 40 -11.17 13.95 -6.39
CA PRO A 40 -10.89 14.92 -7.42
C PRO A 40 -10.10 16.10 -6.85
N ASP A 41 -9.13 16.59 -7.63
CA ASP A 41 -8.27 17.74 -7.29
C ASP A 41 -7.66 17.67 -5.88
N PRO A 42 -6.93 16.59 -5.53
CA PRO A 42 -6.26 16.52 -4.24
C PRO A 42 -5.23 17.65 -4.12
N ALA A 43 -5.06 18.18 -2.91
CA ALA A 43 -4.13 19.26 -2.63
C ALA A 43 -3.09 18.88 -1.57
N PHE A 44 -1.93 19.54 -1.62
CA PHE A 44 -0.91 19.42 -0.59
C PHE A 44 -1.38 20.16 0.67
N THR A 45 -1.87 19.41 1.65
CA THR A 45 -2.31 19.94 2.94
C THR A 45 -1.36 19.51 4.05
N ARG A 46 -1.58 20.03 5.27
CA ARG A 46 -0.89 19.54 6.47
C ARG A 46 -1.11 18.03 6.68
N MET A 47 -2.28 17.51 6.31
CA MET A 47 -2.57 16.08 6.42
C MET A 47 -1.66 15.28 5.50
N THR A 48 -1.47 15.71 4.25
CA THR A 48 -0.64 15.03 3.23
C THR A 48 0.79 14.73 3.70
N PHE A 49 1.33 15.52 4.64
CA PHE A 49 2.66 15.36 5.21
C PHE A 49 2.67 14.83 6.65
N GLY A 50 1.53 14.38 7.18
CA GLY A 50 1.42 13.82 8.53
C GLY A 50 1.47 14.86 9.65
N LEU A 51 1.09 16.12 9.38
CA LEU A 51 1.25 17.23 10.31
C LEU A 51 0.01 17.53 11.17
N THR A 52 -1.08 16.78 11.01
CA THR A 52 -2.38 17.07 11.63
C THR A 52 -2.65 16.36 12.96
N GLY A 53 -1.67 15.64 13.51
CA GLY A 53 -1.82 14.92 14.78
C GLY A 53 -2.56 13.57 14.67
N VAL A 54 -3.00 13.19 13.46
CA VAL A 54 -3.50 11.85 13.12
C VAL A 54 -2.33 10.92 12.80
N VAL A 55 -2.48 9.62 13.03
CA VAL A 55 -1.46 8.64 12.65
C VAL A 55 -1.20 8.71 11.14
N PRO A 56 0.05 8.93 10.69
CA PRO A 56 0.36 9.23 9.29
C PRO A 56 0.40 7.96 8.40
N ARG A 57 -0.67 7.16 8.41
CA ARG A 57 -0.77 5.89 7.66
C ARG A 57 -0.73 6.08 6.14
N HIS A 58 -1.24 7.22 5.69
CA HIS A 58 -1.33 7.63 4.29
C HIS A 58 -0.06 8.31 3.77
N VAL A 59 0.93 8.57 4.63
CA VAL A 59 2.20 9.20 4.25
C VAL A 59 3.20 8.11 3.83
N PRO A 60 3.89 8.23 2.68
CA PRO A 60 3.85 9.32 1.70
C PRO A 60 2.87 9.11 0.54
N SER A 61 2.04 8.07 0.57
CA SER A 61 1.16 7.69 -0.54
C SER A 61 0.27 8.83 -1.05
N ASP A 62 -0.38 9.60 -0.15
CA ASP A 62 -1.24 10.72 -0.55
C ASP A 62 -0.44 11.86 -1.17
N ALA A 63 0.78 12.13 -0.69
CA ALA A 63 1.66 13.15 -1.26
C ALA A 63 2.10 12.79 -2.68
N PHE A 64 2.39 11.50 -2.92
CA PHE A 64 2.73 11.00 -4.24
C PHE A 64 1.55 11.07 -5.21
N VAL A 65 0.36 10.65 -4.76
CA VAL A 65 -0.89 10.77 -5.55
C VAL A 65 -1.17 12.24 -5.88
N THR A 66 -1.06 13.14 -4.89
CA THR A 66 -1.26 14.58 -5.08
C THR A 66 -0.26 15.15 -6.09
N ALA A 67 1.02 14.75 -6.01
CA ALA A 67 2.04 15.19 -6.95
C ALA A 67 1.72 14.76 -8.39
N LEU A 68 1.31 13.50 -8.61
CA LEU A 68 0.90 13.03 -9.93
C LEU A 68 -0.38 13.73 -10.41
N ALA A 69 -1.30 14.02 -9.50
CA ALA A 69 -2.57 14.68 -9.79
C ALA A 69 -2.43 16.15 -10.23
N THR A 70 -1.24 16.76 -10.05
CA THR A 70 -0.96 18.11 -10.56
C THR A 70 -0.92 18.19 -12.09
N VAL A 71 -0.66 17.05 -12.76
CA VAL A 71 -0.46 16.98 -14.22
C VAL A 71 -1.39 16.00 -14.92
N VAL A 72 -1.92 15.02 -14.19
CA VAL A 72 -2.84 14.00 -14.71
C VAL A 72 -4.10 14.01 -13.86
N PRO A 73 -5.31 13.89 -14.44
CA PRO A 73 -6.54 13.78 -13.65
C PRO A 73 -6.43 12.70 -12.55
N ALA A 74 -6.87 13.01 -11.33
CA ALA A 74 -6.66 12.15 -10.17
C ALA A 74 -7.28 10.75 -10.33
N ASP A 75 -8.39 10.64 -11.07
CA ASP A 75 -9.04 9.37 -11.37
C ASP A 75 -8.21 8.52 -12.35
N ALA A 76 -7.50 9.15 -13.29
CA ALA A 76 -6.53 8.49 -14.16
C ALA A 76 -5.26 8.10 -13.40
N VAL A 77 -4.78 8.94 -12.47
CA VAL A 77 -3.67 8.60 -11.56
C VAL A 77 -3.98 7.32 -10.79
N GLN A 78 -5.18 7.21 -10.22
CA GLN A 78 -5.62 6.00 -9.52
C GLN A 78 -5.52 4.77 -10.43
N LYS A 79 -6.13 4.81 -11.63
CA LYS A 79 -6.13 3.69 -12.58
C LYS A 79 -4.71 3.30 -13.00
N LEU A 80 -3.85 4.29 -13.27
CA LEU A 80 -2.46 4.06 -13.63
C LEU A 80 -1.68 3.36 -12.50
N LEU A 81 -1.87 3.78 -11.25
CA LEU A 81 -1.24 3.14 -10.09
C LEU A 81 -1.73 1.70 -9.91
N LEU A 82 -3.05 1.47 -10.02
CA LEU A 82 -3.62 0.14 -9.91
C LEU A 82 -3.11 -0.79 -11.02
N LEU A 83 -3.05 -0.32 -12.27
CA LEU A 83 -2.48 -1.09 -13.38
C LEU A 83 -0.97 -1.33 -13.21
N ALA A 84 -0.23 -0.34 -12.69
CA ALA A 84 1.20 -0.45 -12.44
C ALA A 84 1.53 -1.55 -11.43
N ILE A 85 0.68 -1.80 -10.42
CA ILE A 85 0.83 -2.91 -9.47
C ILE A 85 0.91 -4.25 -10.22
N PHE A 86 -0.04 -4.54 -11.12
CA PHE A 86 -0.05 -5.80 -11.86
C PHE A 86 1.13 -5.91 -12.85
N VAL A 87 1.46 -4.82 -13.54
CA VAL A 87 2.61 -4.76 -14.44
C VAL A 87 3.91 -5.05 -13.69
N MET A 88 4.13 -4.40 -12.55
CA MET A 88 5.32 -4.59 -11.73
C MET A 88 5.35 -5.97 -11.10
N ALA A 89 4.25 -6.47 -10.53
CA ALA A 89 4.17 -7.79 -9.92
C ALA A 89 4.53 -8.89 -10.93
N CYS A 90 3.92 -8.85 -12.11
CA CYS A 90 4.19 -9.84 -13.15
C CYS A 90 5.65 -9.76 -13.62
N THR A 91 6.16 -8.54 -13.88
CA THR A 91 7.53 -8.33 -14.37
C THR A 91 8.58 -8.71 -13.34
N SER A 92 8.37 -8.37 -12.07
CA SER A 92 9.32 -8.58 -11.00
C SER A 92 9.46 -10.07 -10.68
N ALA A 93 8.35 -10.79 -10.51
CA ALA A 93 8.38 -12.23 -10.29
C ALA A 93 8.95 -12.98 -11.50
N ALA A 94 8.53 -12.63 -12.73
CA ALA A 94 9.07 -13.20 -13.95
C ALA A 94 10.59 -12.94 -14.11
N SER A 95 11.11 -11.84 -13.55
CA SER A 95 12.54 -11.53 -13.57
C SER A 95 13.37 -12.32 -12.55
N LEU A 96 12.74 -12.81 -11.49
CA LEU A 96 13.42 -13.51 -10.40
C LEU A 96 13.65 -14.99 -10.70
N VAL A 97 12.79 -15.61 -11.53
CA VAL A 97 12.90 -17.03 -11.88
C VAL A 97 14.19 -17.30 -12.69
N PRO A 98 15.04 -18.25 -12.27
CA PRO A 98 16.26 -18.61 -12.99
C PRO A 98 15.96 -19.53 -14.18
N ALA A 99 15.10 -19.06 -15.10
CA ALA A 99 14.70 -19.80 -16.30
C ALA A 99 14.97 -18.98 -17.57
N GLU A 100 15.45 -19.65 -18.62
CA GLU A 100 15.61 -19.02 -19.94
C GLU A 100 14.32 -19.01 -20.76
N ARG A 101 13.41 -19.94 -20.48
CA ARG A 101 12.14 -20.09 -21.20
C ARG A 101 11.14 -19.04 -20.74
N LEU A 102 10.34 -18.53 -21.68
CA LEU A 102 9.33 -17.50 -21.40
C LEU A 102 8.18 -18.04 -20.54
N ALA A 103 7.59 -19.17 -20.91
CA ALA A 103 6.40 -19.70 -20.23
C ALA A 103 6.62 -19.94 -18.72
N PRO A 104 7.75 -20.51 -18.26
CA PRO A 104 8.06 -20.61 -16.83
C PRO A 104 8.13 -19.27 -16.10
N ARG A 105 8.70 -18.23 -16.74
CA ARG A 105 8.75 -16.88 -16.18
C ARG A 105 7.35 -16.27 -16.10
N LEU A 106 6.50 -16.49 -17.11
CA LEU A 106 5.11 -16.05 -17.09
C LEU A 106 4.29 -16.80 -16.04
N ALA A 107 4.50 -18.11 -15.83
CA ALA A 107 3.83 -18.85 -14.77
C ALA A 107 4.07 -18.21 -13.39
N ALA A 108 5.31 -17.85 -13.08
CA ALA A 108 5.62 -17.10 -11.87
C ALA A 108 5.01 -15.70 -11.87
N GLY A 109 5.12 -14.96 -12.98
CA GLY A 109 4.56 -13.62 -13.11
C GLY A 109 3.04 -13.57 -12.90
N VAL A 110 2.29 -14.48 -13.52
CA VAL A 110 0.84 -14.57 -13.38
C VAL A 110 0.46 -15.03 -11.98
N CYS A 111 1.12 -16.05 -11.42
CA CYS A 111 0.86 -16.50 -10.05
C CYS A 111 1.12 -15.41 -9.01
N TYR A 112 2.14 -14.57 -9.20
CA TYR A 112 2.42 -13.46 -8.29
C TYR A 112 1.45 -12.29 -8.46
N ALA A 113 1.01 -12.00 -9.68
CA ALA A 113 0.09 -10.89 -9.94
C ALA A 113 -1.39 -11.24 -9.72
N TRP A 114 -1.75 -12.53 -9.75
CA TRP A 114 -3.12 -13.03 -9.64
C TRP A 114 -3.19 -14.16 -8.62
N ASN A 115 -3.42 -13.80 -7.35
CA ASN A 115 -3.55 -14.76 -6.25
C ASN A 115 -4.45 -14.16 -5.14
N PRO A 116 -4.85 -14.97 -4.14
CA PRO A 116 -5.75 -14.54 -3.06
C PRO A 116 -5.25 -13.31 -2.30
N PHE A 117 -3.94 -13.23 -2.02
CA PHE A 117 -3.33 -12.08 -1.34
C PHE A 117 -3.61 -10.78 -2.12
N VAL A 118 -3.39 -10.78 -3.43
CA VAL A 118 -3.64 -9.60 -4.27
C VAL A 118 -5.12 -9.25 -4.30
N ALA A 119 -6.00 -10.26 -4.41
CA ALA A 119 -7.44 -10.05 -4.47
C ALA A 119 -8.00 -9.42 -3.19
N GLU A 120 -7.69 -10.02 -2.04
CA GLU A 120 -8.14 -9.55 -0.72
C GLU A 120 -7.64 -8.14 -0.44
N ARG A 121 -6.36 -7.87 -0.71
CA ARG A 121 -5.76 -6.55 -0.47
C ARG A 121 -6.25 -5.48 -1.43
N LEU A 122 -6.61 -5.85 -2.66
CA LEU A 122 -7.23 -4.93 -3.62
C LEU A 122 -8.66 -4.58 -3.20
N LEU A 123 -9.45 -5.56 -2.76
CA LEU A 123 -10.82 -5.36 -2.26
C LEU A 123 -10.85 -4.54 -0.96
N LEU A 124 -9.89 -4.77 -0.07
CA LEU A 124 -9.67 -3.96 1.14
C LEU A 124 -9.12 -2.56 0.82
N GLY A 125 -8.75 -2.30 -0.44
CA GLY A 125 -8.31 -0.99 -0.91
C GLY A 125 -6.87 -0.63 -0.55
N GLN A 126 -6.05 -1.61 -0.16
CA GLN A 126 -4.66 -1.41 0.28
C GLN A 126 -3.68 -1.36 -0.90
N TRP A 127 -3.97 -0.51 -1.88
CA TRP A 127 -3.17 -0.31 -3.09
C TRP A 127 -1.72 0.11 -2.74
N ALA A 128 -1.54 0.87 -1.67
CA ALA A 128 -0.24 1.34 -1.20
C ALA A 128 0.65 0.17 -0.73
N LEU A 129 0.10 -0.79 0.02
CA LEU A 129 0.77 -2.04 0.37
C LEU A 129 1.08 -2.88 -0.88
N LEU A 130 0.11 -3.00 -1.78
CA LEU A 130 0.26 -3.75 -3.03
C LEU A 130 1.35 -3.19 -3.95
N LEU A 131 1.61 -1.88 -3.89
CA LEU A 131 2.71 -1.24 -4.62
C LEU A 131 4.08 -1.76 -4.14
N GLY A 132 4.26 -1.91 -2.82
CA GLY A 132 5.45 -2.53 -2.24
C GLY A 132 5.55 -4.02 -2.52
N TYR A 133 4.43 -4.75 -2.38
CA TYR A 133 4.31 -6.16 -2.76
C TYR A 133 4.78 -6.38 -4.20
N ALA A 134 4.26 -5.62 -5.17
CA ALA A 134 4.57 -5.79 -6.58
C ALA A 134 6.07 -5.70 -6.90
N ALA A 135 6.85 -4.96 -6.10
CA ALA A 135 8.30 -4.82 -6.25
C ALA A 135 9.12 -5.80 -5.38
N LEU A 136 8.49 -6.58 -4.51
CA LEU A 136 9.17 -7.43 -3.54
C LEU A 136 10.15 -8.44 -4.19
N PRO A 137 9.86 -9.06 -5.35
CA PRO A 137 10.86 -9.89 -6.04
C PRO A 137 12.13 -9.12 -6.44
N TRP A 138 12.02 -7.84 -6.81
CA TRP A 138 13.20 -7.00 -7.04
C TRP A 138 13.95 -6.67 -5.75
N VAL A 139 13.23 -6.49 -4.64
CA VAL A 139 13.84 -6.31 -3.31
C VAL A 139 14.66 -7.54 -2.93
N VAL A 140 14.12 -8.76 -3.14
CA VAL A 140 14.84 -10.03 -2.93
C VAL A 140 16.13 -10.07 -3.75
N ALA A 141 16.06 -9.78 -5.06
CA ALA A 141 17.24 -9.78 -5.92
C ALA A 141 18.27 -8.72 -5.48
N ALA A 142 17.82 -7.50 -5.15
CA ALA A 142 18.70 -6.40 -4.79
C ALA A 142 19.38 -6.60 -3.41
N ALA A 143 18.64 -7.14 -2.44
CA ALA A 143 19.15 -7.41 -1.09
C ALA A 143 20.22 -8.50 -1.07
N ALA A 144 20.11 -9.52 -1.92
CA ALA A 144 21.15 -10.55 -2.03
C ALA A 144 22.44 -10.01 -2.69
N GLY A 145 22.32 -9.00 -3.56
CA GLY A 145 23.44 -8.35 -4.25
C GLY A 145 23.95 -7.08 -3.56
N LEU A 146 23.72 -6.94 -2.25
CA LEU A 146 23.98 -5.70 -1.50
C LEU A 146 25.48 -5.43 -1.25
N ASP A 147 26.29 -6.49 -1.15
CA ASP A 147 27.74 -6.40 -0.99
C ASP A 147 28.47 -6.10 -2.31
N ALA A 148 27.82 -6.29 -3.45
CA ALA A 148 28.38 -5.96 -4.75
C ALA A 148 28.42 -4.43 -5.00
N PRO A 149 29.33 -3.93 -5.85
CA PRO A 149 29.40 -2.51 -6.21
C PRO A 149 28.03 -1.97 -6.63
N GLY A 150 27.62 -0.83 -6.06
CA GLY A 150 26.31 -0.22 -6.30
C GLY A 150 25.10 -0.94 -5.68
N GLY A 151 25.33 -1.95 -4.83
CA GLY A 151 24.27 -2.73 -4.17
C GLY A 151 23.27 -1.86 -3.41
N GLY A 152 23.75 -0.90 -2.63
CA GLY A 152 22.89 0.05 -1.91
C GLY A 152 21.97 0.84 -2.83
N ARG A 153 22.47 1.32 -3.98
CA ARG A 153 21.65 2.03 -4.98
C ARG A 153 20.61 1.11 -5.61
N ARG A 154 20.93 -0.17 -5.84
CA ARG A 154 19.96 -1.15 -6.35
C ARG A 154 18.86 -1.41 -5.33
N LEU A 155 19.22 -1.60 -4.06
CA LEU A 155 18.25 -1.84 -2.99
C LEU A 155 17.32 -0.65 -2.79
N VAL A 156 17.85 0.57 -2.71
CA VAL A 156 17.02 1.78 -2.59
C VAL A 156 16.05 1.89 -3.75
N ARG A 157 16.48 1.65 -5.00
CA ARG A 157 15.59 1.66 -6.17
C ARG A 157 14.49 0.61 -6.10
N ALA A 158 14.83 -0.61 -5.68
CA ALA A 158 13.86 -1.68 -5.52
C ALA A 158 12.83 -1.39 -4.40
N LEU A 159 13.23 -0.60 -3.39
CA LEU A 159 12.36 -0.19 -2.29
C LEU A 159 11.52 1.07 -2.58
N ILE A 160 11.72 1.78 -3.71
CA ILE A 160 10.93 2.98 -4.04
C ILE A 160 9.41 2.71 -4.04
N PRO A 161 8.89 1.63 -4.65
CA PRO A 161 7.46 1.32 -4.62
C PRO A 161 6.92 1.12 -3.20
N ALA A 162 7.70 0.44 -2.35
CA ALA A 162 7.36 0.28 -0.93
C ALA A 162 7.44 1.61 -0.16
N ALA A 163 8.44 2.45 -0.46
CA ALA A 163 8.58 3.76 0.16
C ALA A 163 7.40 4.68 -0.16
N ILE A 164 6.91 4.67 -1.41
CA ILE A 164 5.68 5.35 -1.82
C ILE A 164 4.48 4.78 -1.07
N GLY A 165 4.40 3.45 -0.95
CA GLY A 165 3.34 2.75 -0.22
C GLY A 165 3.31 3.03 1.29
N GLY A 166 4.38 3.57 1.85
CA GLY A 166 4.46 3.96 3.26
C GLY A 166 4.72 2.79 4.20
N PHE A 167 4.17 2.92 5.41
CA PHE A 167 4.56 2.11 6.56
C PHE A 167 4.43 0.60 6.37
N ALA A 168 3.22 0.11 6.03
CA ALA A 168 2.95 -1.32 5.88
C ALA A 168 3.82 -1.96 4.78
N ALA A 169 3.92 -1.28 3.63
CA ALA A 169 4.71 -1.72 2.49
C ALA A 169 6.21 -1.83 2.83
N LEU A 170 6.75 -0.85 3.56
CA LEU A 170 8.14 -0.84 4.02
C LEU A 170 8.41 -1.87 5.12
N ALA A 171 7.45 -2.16 6.01
CA ALA A 171 7.60 -3.19 7.04
C ALA A 171 7.80 -4.57 6.39
N VAL A 172 6.93 -4.94 5.45
CA VAL A 172 7.00 -6.21 4.71
C VAL A 172 8.27 -6.29 3.84
N SER A 173 8.57 -5.21 3.10
CA SER A 173 9.75 -5.16 2.23
C SER A 173 11.05 -5.13 3.02
N GLY A 174 11.05 -4.48 4.19
CA GLY A 174 12.19 -4.37 5.09
C GLY A 174 12.50 -5.69 5.77
N LEU A 175 11.49 -6.41 6.27
CA LEU A 175 11.66 -7.78 6.79
C LEU A 175 12.29 -8.69 5.72
N THR A 176 11.78 -8.61 4.49
CA THR A 176 12.30 -9.41 3.37
C THR A 176 13.73 -9.02 3.02
N ALA A 177 14.02 -7.73 2.88
CA ALA A 177 15.36 -7.24 2.55
C ALA A 177 16.37 -7.62 3.63
N LEU A 178 16.00 -7.50 4.90
CA LEU A 178 16.86 -7.82 6.03
C LEU A 178 17.17 -9.32 6.08
N ALA A 179 16.14 -10.18 6.02
CA ALA A 179 16.31 -11.62 6.00
C ALA A 179 17.18 -12.07 4.82
N VAL A 180 16.94 -11.54 3.62
CA VAL A 180 17.73 -11.87 2.44
C VAL A 180 19.18 -11.38 2.57
N ALA A 181 19.40 -10.15 3.03
CA ALA A 181 20.74 -9.59 3.16
C ALA A 181 21.59 -10.30 4.22
N LEU A 182 20.99 -10.70 5.36
CA LEU A 182 21.68 -11.43 6.43
C LEU A 182 22.06 -12.86 6.03
N VAL A 183 21.21 -13.53 5.25
CA VAL A 183 21.45 -14.92 4.83
C VAL A 183 22.38 -14.99 3.61
N SER A 184 22.30 -14.00 2.72
CA SER A 184 23.05 -13.99 1.45
C SER A 184 24.41 -13.29 1.57
N GLY A 185 24.57 -12.40 2.56
CA GLY A 185 25.74 -11.54 2.72
C GLY A 185 26.31 -11.56 4.13
N ARG A 186 27.13 -10.56 4.45
CA ARG A 186 27.71 -10.39 5.80
C ARG A 186 26.77 -9.57 6.69
N TRP A 187 27.00 -9.52 8.00
CA TRP A 187 26.22 -8.69 8.92
C TRP A 187 26.12 -7.22 8.49
N ARG A 188 27.17 -6.69 7.82
CA ARG A 188 27.19 -5.33 7.24
C ARG A 188 26.13 -5.14 6.14
N ALA A 189 25.78 -6.18 5.39
CA ALA A 189 24.68 -6.15 4.44
C ALA A 189 23.35 -5.95 5.17
N GLY A 190 23.13 -6.67 6.28
CA GLY A 190 21.97 -6.45 7.15
C GLY A 190 21.87 -5.01 7.64
N VAL A 191 22.97 -4.42 8.12
CA VAL A 191 23.01 -3.01 8.56
C VAL A 191 22.68 -2.04 7.42
N ARG A 192 23.21 -2.27 6.21
CA ARG A 192 22.89 -1.46 5.02
C ARG A 192 21.42 -1.58 4.63
N ALA A 193 20.84 -2.78 4.70
CA ALA A 193 19.42 -2.99 4.41
C ALA A 193 18.54 -2.26 5.43
N LEU A 194 18.85 -2.40 6.72
CA LEU A 194 18.16 -1.69 7.78
C LEU A 194 18.28 -0.17 7.63
N GLY A 195 19.48 0.33 7.31
CA GLY A 195 19.70 1.75 7.06
C GLY A 195 18.89 2.28 5.87
N ALA A 196 18.80 1.53 4.78
CA ALA A 196 17.98 1.91 3.63
C ALA A 196 16.48 1.97 3.99
N VAL A 197 15.97 0.96 4.70
CA VAL A 197 14.58 0.92 5.17
C VAL A 197 14.31 2.07 6.14
N ALA A 198 15.19 2.30 7.11
CA ALA A 198 15.05 3.37 8.11
C ALA A 198 15.00 4.76 7.44
N VAL A 199 15.90 5.03 6.49
CA VAL A 199 15.89 6.30 5.75
C VAL A 199 14.61 6.46 4.94
N LEU A 200 14.20 5.43 4.19
CA LEU A 200 12.96 5.50 3.39
C LEU A 200 11.69 5.58 4.24
N SER A 201 11.77 5.22 5.53
CA SER A 201 10.68 5.29 6.50
C SER A 201 10.50 6.68 7.13
N LEU A 202 11.50 7.56 7.03
CA LEU A 202 11.47 8.88 7.67
C LEU A 202 10.21 9.71 7.40
N PRO A 203 9.59 9.72 6.19
CA PRO A 203 8.43 10.56 5.90
C PRO A 203 7.21 10.27 6.78
N TRP A 204 7.01 9.02 7.22
CA TRP A 204 5.93 8.64 8.13
C TRP A 204 6.44 8.40 9.56
N LEU A 205 7.69 7.98 9.73
CA LEU A 205 8.28 7.68 11.04
C LEU A 205 8.48 8.95 11.86
N VAL A 206 9.00 10.02 11.26
CA VAL A 206 9.22 11.30 11.96
C VAL A 206 7.91 11.91 12.46
N PRO A 207 6.88 12.12 11.62
CA PRO A 207 5.60 12.62 12.13
C PRO A 207 4.89 11.63 13.06
N GLY A 208 5.08 10.32 12.88
CA GLY A 208 4.53 9.31 13.78
C GLY A 208 5.10 9.38 15.19
N LEU A 209 6.43 9.56 15.32
CA LEU A 209 7.12 9.66 16.61
C LEU A 209 6.96 11.03 17.28
N LEU A 210 6.82 12.10 16.50
CA LEU A 210 6.64 13.47 17.00
C LEU A 210 5.17 13.85 17.23
N ARG A 211 4.24 12.89 17.09
CA ARG A 211 2.82 13.12 17.35
C ARG A 211 2.61 13.43 18.84
N PRO A 212 1.94 14.53 19.20
CA PRO A 212 1.72 14.89 20.62
C PRO A 212 1.01 13.80 21.42
N ALA A 213 0.14 13.03 20.77
CA ALA A 213 -0.61 11.93 21.36
C ALA A 213 0.18 10.60 21.48
N GLY A 214 1.49 10.60 21.25
CA GLY A 214 2.33 9.38 21.29
C GLY A 214 2.10 8.47 20.09
N VAL A 215 2.32 7.15 20.20
CA VAL A 215 1.91 6.14 19.19
C VAL A 215 0.73 5.36 19.82
N PRO A 216 -0.41 5.16 19.12
CA PRO A 216 -1.60 4.61 19.76
C PRO A 216 -1.32 3.20 20.27
N GLY A 217 -1.55 2.96 21.56
CA GLY A 217 -1.04 1.79 22.28
C GLY A 217 -2.10 0.79 22.74
N ASP A 218 -3.31 0.85 22.22
CA ASP A 218 -4.42 0.05 22.75
C ASP A 218 -4.25 -1.44 22.37
N GLY A 219 -3.72 -2.21 23.32
CA GLY A 219 -3.37 -3.61 23.22
C GLY A 219 -4.53 -4.60 23.37
N THR A 220 -5.67 -4.36 22.74
CA THR A 220 -6.86 -5.25 22.83
C THR A 220 -7.50 -5.59 21.48
N ALA A 221 -6.93 -5.13 20.36
CA ALA A 221 -7.50 -5.33 19.04
C ALA A 221 -6.78 -6.41 18.20
N VAL A 222 -5.83 -7.16 18.78
CA VAL A 222 -5.07 -8.16 18.02
C VAL A 222 -5.99 -9.21 17.41
N GLU A 223 -6.93 -9.75 18.18
CA GLU A 223 -7.88 -10.75 17.70
C GLU A 223 -8.83 -10.22 16.61
N LEU A 224 -9.15 -8.91 16.65
CA LEU A 224 -10.02 -8.28 15.65
C LEU A 224 -9.37 -8.23 14.26
N PHE A 225 -8.05 -8.00 14.22
CA PHE A 225 -7.28 -7.89 12.99
C PHE A 225 -6.46 -9.15 12.67
N ALA A 226 -6.53 -10.18 13.52
CA ALA A 226 -5.87 -11.45 13.30
C ALA A 226 -6.37 -12.12 12.01
N ALA A 227 -5.48 -12.88 11.37
CA ALA A 227 -5.83 -13.67 10.20
C ALA A 227 -6.98 -14.64 10.51
N ARG A 228 -7.87 -14.82 9.53
CA ARG A 228 -9.03 -15.70 9.67
C ARG A 228 -9.04 -16.78 8.60
N ALA A 229 -9.74 -17.87 8.85
CA ALA A 229 -9.93 -18.91 7.86
C ALA A 229 -10.90 -18.43 6.77
N ASP A 230 -10.46 -18.52 5.53
CA ASP A 230 -11.26 -18.34 4.32
C ASP A 230 -11.26 -19.60 3.43
N THR A 231 -10.62 -20.67 3.90
CA THR A 231 -10.61 -21.99 3.28
C THR A 231 -10.93 -23.09 4.30
N PRO A 232 -11.27 -24.32 3.87
CA PRO A 232 -11.57 -25.44 4.77
C PRO A 232 -10.36 -25.95 5.58
N PHE A 233 -9.17 -25.39 5.36
CA PHE A 233 -7.91 -25.80 6.00
C PHE A 233 -7.58 -24.98 7.26
N GLY A 234 -8.53 -24.17 7.75
CA GLY A 234 -8.34 -23.28 8.91
C GLY A 234 -7.41 -22.11 8.61
N THR A 235 -7.17 -21.25 9.60
CA THR A 235 -6.42 -20.01 9.43
C THR A 235 -5.00 -20.21 8.90
N LEU A 236 -4.26 -21.20 9.43
CA LEU A 236 -2.89 -21.47 8.99
C LEU A 236 -2.85 -22.00 7.54
N GLY A 237 -3.84 -22.82 7.16
CA GLY A 237 -4.00 -23.28 5.79
C GLY A 237 -4.30 -22.11 4.85
N SER A 238 -5.24 -21.23 5.22
CA SER A 238 -5.54 -20.00 4.48
C SER A 238 -4.31 -19.13 4.27
N LEU A 239 -3.52 -18.87 5.32
CA LEU A 239 -2.26 -18.12 5.23
C LEU A 239 -1.23 -18.80 4.30
N LEU A 240 -1.08 -20.13 4.38
CA LEU A 240 -0.20 -20.88 3.48
C LEU A 240 -0.65 -20.73 2.00
N LEU A 241 -1.96 -20.66 1.77
CA LEU A 241 -2.58 -20.45 0.47
C LEU A 241 -2.61 -18.99 0.02
N LEU A 242 -1.93 -18.10 0.75
CA LEU A 242 -1.82 -16.66 0.49
C LEU A 242 -3.11 -15.86 0.78
N GLY A 243 -4.13 -16.48 1.39
CA GLY A 243 -5.33 -15.79 1.87
C GLY A 243 -5.26 -15.47 3.36
N GLY A 244 -6.44 -15.34 3.96
CA GLY A 244 -6.63 -15.22 5.39
C GLY A 244 -6.73 -13.80 5.92
N VAL A 245 -7.23 -12.87 5.10
CA VAL A 245 -7.55 -11.51 5.53
C VAL A 245 -8.54 -11.51 6.71
N TRP A 246 -8.39 -10.55 7.62
CA TRP A 246 -9.25 -10.43 8.80
C TRP A 246 -10.69 -10.00 8.47
N ASN A 247 -10.88 -9.35 7.32
CA ASN A 247 -12.17 -8.83 6.85
C ASN A 247 -12.81 -9.75 5.81
N GLY A 248 -13.83 -10.51 6.23
CA GLY A 248 -14.55 -11.46 5.39
C GLY A 248 -15.24 -10.85 4.17
N GLU A 249 -15.61 -9.56 4.19
CA GLU A 249 -16.21 -8.87 3.04
C GLU A 249 -15.23 -8.67 1.87
N THR A 250 -13.95 -8.98 2.07
CA THR A 250 -12.90 -8.84 1.05
C THR A 250 -12.37 -10.17 0.52
N VAL A 251 -12.95 -11.29 0.97
CA VAL A 251 -12.63 -12.63 0.45
C VAL A 251 -13.35 -12.84 -0.88
N PRO A 252 -12.64 -13.17 -1.98
CA PRO A 252 -13.30 -13.43 -3.26
C PRO A 252 -14.25 -14.63 -3.18
N ASP A 253 -15.44 -14.47 -3.75
CA ASP A 253 -16.43 -15.54 -3.80
C ASP A 253 -15.87 -16.80 -4.48
N GLY A 254 -16.21 -17.97 -3.93
CA GLY A 254 -15.84 -19.27 -4.47
C GLY A 254 -14.38 -19.71 -4.26
N TYR A 255 -13.49 -18.82 -3.82
CA TYR A 255 -12.10 -19.17 -3.51
C TYR A 255 -12.00 -20.25 -2.41
N GLY A 256 -12.77 -20.09 -1.34
CA GLY A 256 -12.82 -21.01 -0.20
C GLY A 256 -13.57 -22.32 -0.45
N ALA A 257 -14.09 -22.57 -1.65
CA ALA A 257 -14.79 -23.81 -1.95
C ALA A 257 -13.83 -25.01 -1.85
N PRO A 258 -14.20 -26.15 -1.22
CA PRO A 258 -13.27 -27.24 -0.94
C PRO A 258 -12.47 -27.75 -2.14
N VAL A 259 -13.11 -27.85 -3.31
CA VAL A 259 -12.45 -28.31 -4.54
C VAL A 259 -11.43 -27.28 -5.03
N THR A 260 -11.84 -26.01 -5.18
CA THR A 260 -10.95 -24.93 -5.62
C THR A 260 -9.78 -24.74 -4.67
N ALA A 261 -10.05 -24.73 -3.36
CA ALA A 261 -9.05 -24.61 -2.31
C ALA A 261 -8.08 -25.81 -2.32
N ALA A 262 -8.56 -27.04 -2.53
CA ALA A 262 -7.70 -28.23 -2.62
C ALA A 262 -6.80 -28.21 -3.87
N ILE A 263 -7.32 -27.75 -5.02
CA ILE A 263 -6.50 -27.61 -6.23
C ILE A 263 -5.45 -26.51 -6.04
N TRP A 264 -5.84 -25.37 -5.45
CA TRP A 264 -4.89 -24.31 -5.14
C TRP A 264 -3.81 -24.76 -4.14
N LEU A 265 -4.19 -25.56 -3.14
CA LEU A 265 -3.25 -26.21 -2.22
C LEU A 265 -2.27 -27.12 -2.96
N ALA A 266 -2.73 -27.91 -3.92
CA ALA A 266 -1.83 -28.74 -4.74
C ALA A 266 -0.85 -27.88 -5.55
N VAL A 267 -1.29 -26.74 -6.10
CA VAL A 267 -0.44 -25.78 -6.80
C VAL A 267 0.62 -25.19 -5.86
N VAL A 268 0.20 -24.70 -4.68
CA VAL A 268 1.10 -24.12 -3.68
C VAL A 268 2.10 -25.15 -3.16
N ALA A 269 1.64 -26.35 -2.78
CA ALA A 269 2.51 -27.42 -2.28
C ALA A 269 3.51 -27.87 -3.36
N GLY A 270 3.05 -28.04 -4.61
CA GLY A 270 3.91 -28.37 -5.74
C GLY A 270 4.95 -27.29 -6.03
N ALA A 271 4.57 -26.01 -5.94
CA ALA A 271 5.48 -24.89 -6.09
C ALA A 271 6.54 -24.85 -4.97
N LEU A 272 6.14 -25.02 -3.71
CA LEU A 272 7.07 -25.07 -2.57
C LEU A 272 8.03 -26.26 -2.67
N ALA A 273 7.53 -27.44 -3.07
CA ALA A 273 8.35 -28.62 -3.32
C ALA A 273 9.37 -28.38 -4.45
N ALA A 274 8.95 -27.79 -5.57
CA ALA A 274 9.83 -27.44 -6.67
C ALA A 274 10.87 -26.38 -6.27
N TYR A 275 10.49 -25.39 -5.46
CA TYR A 275 11.43 -24.41 -4.91
C TYR A 275 12.50 -25.08 -4.03
N GLY A 276 12.09 -26.01 -3.16
CA GLY A 276 13.00 -26.78 -2.31
C GLY A 276 13.91 -27.73 -3.08
N ALA A 277 13.36 -28.45 -4.04
CA ALA A 277 14.07 -29.50 -4.76
C ALA A 277 14.94 -28.97 -5.91
N TRP A 278 14.49 -27.94 -6.62
CA TRP A 278 15.00 -27.61 -7.96
C TRP A 278 15.56 -26.20 -8.11
N CYS A 279 15.19 -25.25 -7.25
CA CYS A 279 15.84 -23.94 -7.20
C CYS A 279 17.16 -24.07 -6.44
N ARG A 280 18.31 -24.20 -7.11
CA ARG A 280 19.60 -24.49 -6.44
C ARG A 280 20.69 -23.43 -6.61
N GLU A 281 20.62 -22.65 -7.66
CA GLU A 281 21.71 -21.75 -8.07
C GLU A 281 21.64 -20.32 -7.50
N PRO A 282 20.47 -19.69 -7.28
CA PRO A 282 20.45 -18.27 -6.90
C PRO A 282 20.87 -18.01 -5.45
N VAL A 283 21.73 -17.01 -5.26
CA VAL A 283 22.23 -16.59 -3.93
C VAL A 283 21.09 -16.17 -2.99
N TRP A 284 20.04 -15.53 -3.52
CA TRP A 284 18.88 -15.07 -2.74
C TRP A 284 17.97 -16.18 -2.23
N ARG A 285 18.10 -17.43 -2.72
CA ARG A 285 17.14 -18.51 -2.48
C ARG A 285 16.92 -18.79 -0.99
N ARG A 286 17.99 -18.96 -0.22
CA ARG A 286 17.90 -19.25 1.22
C ARG A 286 17.30 -18.06 1.96
N GLY A 287 17.73 -16.85 1.61
CA GLY A 287 17.20 -15.60 2.16
C GLY A 287 15.69 -15.44 1.95
N ALA A 288 15.21 -15.72 0.73
CA ALA A 288 13.79 -15.66 0.41
C ALA A 288 12.97 -16.73 1.15
N ALA A 289 13.52 -17.95 1.32
CA ALA A 289 12.88 -18.99 2.13
C ALA A 289 12.77 -18.58 3.61
N VAL A 290 13.84 -18.00 4.18
CA VAL A 290 13.83 -17.48 5.55
C VAL A 290 12.84 -16.33 5.68
N ALA A 291 12.78 -15.41 4.71
CA ALA A 291 11.80 -14.34 4.69
C ALA A 291 10.36 -14.86 4.63
N ALA A 292 10.10 -15.90 3.82
CA ALA A 292 8.78 -16.54 3.73
C ALA A 292 8.36 -17.20 5.04
N VAL A 293 9.27 -17.94 5.70
CA VAL A 293 8.99 -18.59 6.98
C VAL A 293 8.80 -17.55 8.09
N ALA A 294 9.67 -16.55 8.17
CA ALA A 294 9.57 -15.48 9.15
C ALA A 294 8.29 -14.66 8.95
N GLY A 295 7.96 -14.33 7.69
CA GLY A 295 6.73 -13.62 7.34
C GLY A 295 5.48 -14.43 7.67
N LEU A 296 5.44 -15.72 7.35
CA LEU A 296 4.33 -16.61 7.70
C LEU A 296 4.18 -16.78 9.21
N ALA A 297 5.30 -16.88 9.95
CA ALA A 297 5.28 -16.93 11.40
C ALA A 297 4.66 -15.66 11.99
N VAL A 298 5.09 -14.48 11.53
CA VAL A 298 4.50 -13.19 11.91
C VAL A 298 3.01 -13.14 11.57
N ALA A 299 2.63 -13.59 10.37
CA ALA A 299 1.24 -13.60 9.93
C ALA A 299 0.33 -14.47 10.80
N ALA A 300 0.86 -15.57 11.34
CA ALA A 300 0.14 -16.49 12.21
C ALA A 300 0.05 -15.99 13.66
N LEU A 301 0.93 -15.09 14.13
CA LEU A 301 1.04 -14.70 15.54
C LEU A 301 -0.31 -14.26 16.14
N GLY A 302 -1.04 -13.39 15.45
CA GLY A 302 -2.35 -12.91 15.94
C GLY A 302 -3.40 -14.01 16.06
N ALA A 303 -3.30 -15.08 15.26
CA ALA A 303 -4.26 -16.19 15.26
C ALA A 303 -3.90 -17.31 16.24
N VAL A 304 -2.61 -17.55 16.50
CA VAL A 304 -2.14 -18.70 17.32
C VAL A 304 -1.55 -18.28 18.66
N ALA A 305 -1.16 -17.03 18.81
CA ALA A 305 -0.44 -16.51 19.96
C ALA A 305 -0.78 -15.04 20.22
N ALA A 306 -2.07 -14.68 20.18
CA ALA A 306 -2.55 -13.32 20.38
C ALA A 306 -1.96 -12.64 21.64
N PRO A 307 -1.90 -13.30 22.82
CA PRO A 307 -1.32 -12.68 24.02
C PRO A 307 0.18 -12.33 23.88
N VAL A 308 0.92 -13.09 23.08
CA VAL A 308 2.34 -12.79 22.82
C VAL A 308 2.46 -11.53 21.96
N LEU A 309 1.63 -11.44 20.91
CA LEU A 309 1.61 -10.27 20.05
C LEU A 309 1.11 -9.03 20.81
N GLU A 310 0.10 -9.15 21.66
CA GLU A 310 -0.34 -8.10 22.59
C GLU A 310 0.78 -7.65 23.52
N GLY A 311 1.52 -8.58 24.11
CA GLY A 311 2.69 -8.27 24.93
C GLY A 311 3.77 -7.50 24.17
N VAL A 312 4.07 -7.89 22.93
CA VAL A 312 5.04 -7.18 22.06
C VAL A 312 4.53 -5.77 21.71
N ILE A 313 3.25 -5.61 21.41
CA ILE A 313 2.63 -4.30 21.18
C ILE A 313 2.67 -3.45 22.45
N GLY A 314 2.50 -4.05 23.62
CA GLY A 314 2.63 -3.39 24.92
C GLY A 314 4.04 -2.89 25.22
N LEU A 315 5.09 -3.54 24.69
CA LEU A 315 6.48 -3.05 24.80
C LEU A 315 6.69 -1.78 23.97
N TRP A 316 6.13 -1.74 22.77
CA TRP A 316 6.15 -0.56 21.91
C TRP A 316 5.00 -0.60 20.91
N SER A 317 4.13 0.40 20.98
CA SER A 317 2.93 0.53 20.14
C SER A 317 3.20 0.48 18.63
N GLY A 318 4.42 0.78 18.18
CA GLY A 318 4.80 0.67 16.77
C GLY A 318 4.73 -0.75 16.22
N PHE A 319 4.79 -1.77 17.08
CA PHE A 319 4.56 -3.17 16.70
C PHE A 319 3.10 -3.47 16.35
N ALA A 320 2.16 -2.53 16.53
CA ALA A 320 0.77 -2.69 16.11
C ALA A 320 0.61 -2.98 14.61
N VAL A 321 1.61 -2.69 13.78
CA VAL A 321 1.64 -3.14 12.38
C VAL A 321 1.52 -4.65 12.22
N LEU A 322 2.04 -5.41 13.18
CA LEU A 322 2.02 -6.87 13.15
C LEU A 322 0.61 -7.44 13.39
N ARG A 323 -0.35 -6.62 13.84
CA ARG A 323 -1.74 -7.04 14.11
C ARG A 323 -2.47 -7.51 12.86
N ASP A 324 -2.28 -6.80 11.75
CA ASP A 324 -2.75 -7.25 10.43
C ASP A 324 -1.71 -8.22 9.88
N GLY A 325 -1.78 -9.46 10.35
CA GLY A 325 -0.74 -10.46 10.12
C GLY A 325 -0.62 -10.87 8.66
N GLN A 326 -1.75 -11.01 7.93
CA GLN A 326 -1.76 -11.57 6.58
C GLN A 326 -0.84 -10.79 5.61
N GLN A 327 -0.61 -9.49 5.82
CA GLN A 327 0.31 -8.71 4.97
C GLN A 327 1.74 -9.27 4.93
N PHE A 328 2.17 -9.95 6.00
CA PHE A 328 3.49 -10.58 6.11
C PHE A 328 3.59 -11.93 5.37
N VAL A 329 2.51 -12.40 4.73
CA VAL A 329 2.54 -13.55 3.82
C VAL A 329 3.17 -13.19 2.46
N ALA A 330 3.32 -11.90 2.14
CA ALA A 330 3.89 -11.43 0.88
C ALA A 330 5.23 -12.10 0.46
N PRO A 331 6.20 -12.39 1.35
CA PRO A 331 7.44 -13.08 0.97
C PRO A 331 7.19 -14.56 0.61
N LEU A 332 6.20 -15.21 1.23
CA LEU A 332 5.76 -16.55 0.84
C LEU A 332 5.20 -16.54 -0.59
N ALA A 333 4.44 -15.52 -0.97
CA ALA A 333 3.94 -15.38 -2.35
C ALA A 333 5.09 -15.32 -3.37
N VAL A 334 6.23 -14.68 -3.03
CA VAL A 334 7.43 -14.68 -3.89
C VAL A 334 7.97 -16.10 -4.07
N VAL A 335 8.10 -16.86 -2.97
CA VAL A 335 8.60 -18.24 -2.99
C VAL A 335 7.67 -19.17 -3.76
N VAL A 336 6.35 -19.06 -3.58
CA VAL A 336 5.34 -19.81 -4.32
C VAL A 336 5.41 -19.49 -5.82
N ALA A 337 5.42 -18.21 -6.19
CA ALA A 337 5.50 -17.81 -7.59
C ALA A 337 6.78 -18.34 -8.27
N VAL A 338 7.94 -18.18 -7.63
CA VAL A 338 9.20 -18.69 -8.15
C VAL A 338 9.20 -20.22 -8.22
N GLY A 339 8.68 -20.88 -7.19
CA GLY A 339 8.52 -22.33 -7.15
C GLY A 339 7.70 -22.86 -8.32
N LEU A 340 6.57 -22.22 -8.63
CA LEU A 340 5.74 -22.56 -9.78
C LEU A 340 6.48 -22.35 -11.10
N GLY A 341 7.22 -21.25 -11.24
CA GLY A 341 8.08 -21.01 -12.40
C GLY A 341 9.16 -22.08 -12.56
N VAL A 342 9.82 -22.50 -11.47
CA VAL A 342 10.83 -23.57 -11.49
C VAL A 342 10.19 -24.92 -11.85
N ALA A 343 9.00 -25.23 -11.32
CA ALA A 343 8.26 -26.43 -11.68
C ALA A 343 7.91 -26.47 -13.17
N ALA A 344 7.41 -25.36 -13.70
CA ALA A 344 7.11 -25.19 -15.11
C ALA A 344 8.37 -25.35 -15.98
N ASP A 345 9.52 -24.80 -15.56
CA ASP A 345 10.76 -24.97 -16.32
C ASP A 345 11.23 -26.44 -16.37
N ARG A 346 11.08 -27.17 -15.27
CA ARG A 346 11.41 -28.61 -15.22
C ARG A 346 10.46 -29.44 -16.07
N ALA A 347 9.16 -29.16 -16.02
CA ALA A 347 8.20 -29.84 -16.89
C ALA A 347 8.47 -29.56 -18.38
N ALA A 348 8.84 -28.31 -18.73
CA ALA A 348 9.26 -27.98 -20.09
C ALA A 348 10.53 -28.74 -20.52
N GLY A 349 11.51 -28.88 -19.62
CA GLY A 349 12.70 -29.70 -19.86
C GLY A 349 12.40 -31.19 -20.04
N ALA A 350 11.40 -31.71 -19.34
CA ALA A 350 10.88 -33.07 -19.47
C ALA A 350 9.97 -33.28 -20.70
N ARG A 351 9.88 -32.31 -21.61
CA ARG A 351 9.04 -32.35 -22.81
C ARG A 351 7.54 -32.52 -22.52
N LEU A 352 7.05 -31.91 -21.44
CA LEU A 352 5.63 -31.77 -21.11
C LEU A 352 5.15 -30.34 -21.43
N PRO A 353 4.99 -29.96 -22.70
CA PRO A 353 4.80 -28.56 -23.11
C PRO A 353 3.47 -27.94 -22.63
N LEU A 354 2.48 -28.77 -22.28
CA LEU A 354 1.19 -28.29 -21.76
C LEU A 354 1.26 -27.83 -20.30
N VAL A 355 2.20 -28.36 -19.51
CA VAL A 355 2.30 -28.07 -18.08
C VAL A 355 2.69 -26.60 -17.81
N PRO A 356 3.67 -25.99 -18.49
CA PRO A 356 3.95 -24.55 -18.33
C PRO A 356 2.76 -23.66 -18.68
N THR A 357 2.01 -24.01 -19.72
CA THR A 357 0.80 -23.28 -20.13
C THR A 357 -0.29 -23.41 -19.08
N ALA A 358 -0.54 -24.63 -18.58
CA ALA A 358 -1.49 -24.89 -17.50
C ALA A 358 -1.09 -24.17 -16.21
N ALA A 359 0.20 -24.18 -15.84
CA ALA A 359 0.72 -23.45 -14.68
C ALA A 359 0.53 -21.93 -14.81
N THR A 360 0.62 -21.40 -16.03
CA THR A 360 0.36 -19.98 -16.30
C THR A 360 -1.13 -19.65 -16.19
N ALA A 361 -2.02 -20.53 -16.64
CA ALA A 361 -3.46 -20.32 -16.59
C ALA A 361 -4.08 -20.61 -15.20
N ALA A 362 -3.49 -21.52 -14.42
CA ALA A 362 -4.07 -22.02 -13.18
C ALA A 362 -4.50 -20.93 -12.18
N PRO A 363 -3.70 -19.87 -11.89
CA PRO A 363 -4.12 -18.83 -10.94
C PRO A 363 -5.38 -18.08 -11.40
N VAL A 364 -5.51 -17.82 -12.71
CA VAL A 364 -6.68 -17.13 -13.28
C VAL A 364 -7.91 -18.05 -13.27
N LEU A 365 -7.73 -19.34 -13.56
CA LEU A 365 -8.81 -20.33 -13.56
C LEU A 365 -9.32 -20.67 -12.16
N LEU A 366 -8.44 -20.63 -11.15
CA LEU A 366 -8.78 -20.94 -9.76
C LEU A 366 -9.29 -19.73 -8.96
N LEU A 367 -9.10 -18.52 -9.50
CA LEU A 367 -9.61 -17.28 -8.91
C LEU A 367 -10.27 -16.39 -9.99
N PRO A 368 -11.32 -16.89 -10.67
CA PRO A 368 -11.97 -16.13 -11.75
C PRO A 368 -12.71 -14.90 -11.22
N THR A 369 -13.12 -14.93 -9.94
CA THR A 369 -13.85 -13.84 -9.29
C THR A 369 -13.01 -12.60 -9.06
N LEU A 370 -11.68 -12.64 -9.20
CA LEU A 370 -10.85 -11.42 -9.24
C LEU A 370 -11.06 -10.63 -10.55
N ALA A 371 -11.48 -11.29 -11.64
CA ALA A 371 -11.74 -10.64 -12.91
C ALA A 371 -12.98 -9.74 -12.84
N TRP A 372 -13.10 -8.86 -13.82
CA TRP A 372 -14.25 -7.97 -14.02
C TRP A 372 -14.52 -7.04 -12.84
N GLY A 373 -13.45 -6.51 -12.21
CA GLY A 373 -13.58 -5.65 -11.04
C GLY A 373 -13.98 -6.46 -9.82
N ALA A 374 -13.32 -7.59 -9.55
CA ALA A 374 -13.70 -8.55 -8.52
C ALA A 374 -15.19 -8.98 -8.61
N ALA A 375 -15.60 -9.55 -9.76
CA ALA A 375 -16.99 -9.92 -10.06
C ALA A 375 -17.99 -8.73 -10.06
N GLY A 376 -17.49 -7.52 -10.28
CA GLY A 376 -18.28 -6.30 -10.38
C GLY A 376 -18.36 -5.49 -9.09
N ASP A 377 -17.63 -5.89 -8.05
CA ASP A 377 -17.47 -5.18 -6.79
C ASP A 377 -16.73 -3.85 -6.92
N LEU A 378 -15.69 -3.83 -7.74
CA LEU A 378 -14.85 -2.68 -8.04
C LEU A 378 -15.33 -2.02 -9.32
N ARG A 379 -16.11 -0.95 -9.16
CA ARG A 379 -16.64 -0.14 -10.26
C ARG A 379 -16.28 1.32 -10.07
N ALA A 380 -16.08 2.03 -11.18
CA ALA A 380 -15.90 3.47 -11.12
C ALA A 380 -17.20 4.17 -10.68
N VAL A 381 -17.04 5.21 -9.87
CA VAL A 381 -18.10 6.11 -9.39
C VAL A 381 -17.63 7.56 -9.51
N ARG A 382 -18.58 8.50 -9.58
CA ARG A 382 -18.29 9.94 -9.56
C ARG A 382 -18.78 10.51 -8.25
N TYR A 383 -18.02 11.45 -7.70
CA TYR A 383 -18.48 12.25 -6.58
C TYR A 383 -19.70 13.09 -7.03
N PRO A 384 -20.76 13.19 -6.22
CA PRO A 384 -21.89 14.05 -6.53
C PRO A 384 -21.51 15.54 -6.59
N ASP A 385 -22.27 16.33 -7.36
CA ASP A 385 -22.03 17.77 -7.54
C ASP A 385 -22.06 18.56 -6.22
N ASP A 386 -22.85 18.08 -5.26
CA ASP A 386 -22.93 18.62 -3.91
C ASP A 386 -21.56 18.63 -3.21
N TRP A 387 -20.69 17.65 -3.47
CA TRP A 387 -19.34 17.62 -2.91
C TRP A 387 -18.48 18.76 -3.47
N ALA A 388 -18.56 19.02 -4.77
CA ALA A 388 -17.85 20.13 -5.40
C ALA A 388 -18.37 21.49 -4.89
N ARG A 389 -19.70 21.64 -4.72
CA ARG A 389 -20.31 22.86 -4.17
C ARG A 389 -19.90 23.09 -2.71
N ALA A 390 -19.94 22.07 -1.87
CA ALA A 390 -19.49 22.14 -0.48
C ALA A 390 -18.03 22.58 -0.39
N ARG A 391 -17.15 21.99 -1.22
CA ARG A 391 -15.74 22.37 -1.34
C ARG A 391 -15.57 23.84 -1.71
N GLN A 392 -16.29 24.33 -2.72
CA GLN A 392 -16.23 25.74 -3.14
C GLN A 392 -16.64 26.70 -2.00
N ILE A 393 -17.73 26.40 -1.29
CA ILE A 393 -18.19 27.21 -0.15
C ILE A 393 -17.15 27.24 0.97
N ILE A 394 -16.65 26.07 1.37
CA ILE A 394 -15.73 25.94 2.51
C ILE A 394 -14.34 26.53 2.20
N HIS A 395 -13.87 26.40 0.95
CA HIS A 395 -12.57 26.93 0.52
C HIS A 395 -12.61 28.42 0.20
N GLY A 396 -13.76 28.94 -0.23
CA GLY A 396 -13.95 30.37 -0.50
C GLY A 396 -14.01 31.24 0.76
N ASP A 397 -14.12 30.63 1.93
CA ASP A 397 -14.14 31.32 3.20
C ASP A 397 -12.71 31.60 3.72
N PRO A 398 -12.31 32.87 3.92
CA PRO A 398 -10.96 33.20 4.39
C PRO A 398 -10.78 32.99 5.90
N VAL A 399 -11.86 32.85 6.67
CA VAL A 399 -11.77 32.74 8.14
C VAL A 399 -11.35 31.33 8.52
N GLU A 400 -10.33 31.20 9.38
CA GLU A 400 -9.82 29.92 9.86
C GLU A 400 -10.87 29.11 10.64
N GLY A 401 -10.63 27.80 10.74
CA GLY A 401 -11.48 26.88 11.50
C GLY A 401 -11.69 25.57 10.77
N ASP A 402 -11.95 24.53 11.55
CA ASP A 402 -11.97 23.16 11.05
C ASP A 402 -13.38 22.70 10.70
N VAL A 403 -13.46 21.52 10.09
CA VAL A 403 -14.70 20.91 9.64
C VAL A 403 -14.98 19.70 10.51
N LEU A 404 -16.18 19.58 11.06
CA LEU A 404 -16.66 18.35 11.71
C LEU A 404 -17.62 17.62 10.76
N VAL A 405 -17.55 16.29 10.71
CA VAL A 405 -18.43 15.48 9.85
C VAL A 405 -19.46 14.72 10.69
N LEU A 406 -20.70 14.69 10.21
CA LEU A 406 -21.80 13.86 10.71
C LEU A 406 -22.40 13.00 9.59
N PRO A 407 -22.85 11.77 9.86
CA PRO A 407 -22.84 11.09 11.17
C PRO A 407 -21.45 10.75 11.70
N TRP A 408 -21.34 10.55 13.02
CA TRP A 408 -20.07 10.34 13.70
C TRP A 408 -19.50 8.93 13.53
N ALA A 409 -19.06 8.59 12.31
CA ALA A 409 -18.45 7.30 11.97
C ALA A 409 -17.20 7.47 11.09
N ALA A 410 -16.30 6.48 11.10
CA ALA A 410 -15.07 6.48 10.29
C ALA A 410 -15.31 6.04 8.84
N HIS A 411 -16.15 5.01 8.68
CA HIS A 411 -16.48 4.45 7.39
C HIS A 411 -17.89 4.87 6.97
N ARG A 412 -18.08 4.94 5.65
CA ARG A 412 -19.32 5.34 4.98
C ARG A 412 -19.73 4.26 4.00
N SER A 413 -21.03 4.12 3.78
CA SER A 413 -21.61 3.25 2.77
C SER A 413 -22.59 4.06 1.93
N TYR A 414 -22.05 4.94 1.08
CA TYR A 414 -22.87 5.88 0.31
C TYR A 414 -23.73 5.17 -0.75
N PRO A 415 -25.01 5.55 -0.94
CA PRO A 415 -25.83 5.02 -2.04
C PRO A 415 -25.21 5.26 -3.42
N TRP A 416 -24.61 6.42 -3.65
CA TRP A 416 -23.90 6.74 -4.90
C TRP A 416 -22.60 5.92 -5.09
N ASN A 417 -22.05 5.35 -4.01
CA ASN A 417 -20.99 4.34 -4.03
C ASN A 417 -21.54 2.90 -3.94
N ARG A 418 -22.81 2.69 -4.32
CA ARG A 418 -23.49 1.37 -4.30
C ARG A 418 -23.45 0.68 -2.92
N GLY A 419 -23.43 1.45 -1.84
CA GLY A 419 -23.36 0.94 -0.48
C GLY A 419 -22.00 0.34 -0.08
N ARG A 420 -20.99 0.38 -0.96
CA ARG A 420 -19.66 -0.13 -0.67
C ARG A 420 -19.00 0.71 0.43
N ARG A 421 -18.50 0.00 1.45
CA ARG A 421 -17.82 0.61 2.59
C ARG A 421 -16.56 1.34 2.11
N VAL A 422 -16.35 2.56 2.57
CA VAL A 422 -15.18 3.38 2.25
C VAL A 422 -14.83 4.24 3.46
N LEU A 423 -13.54 4.48 3.72
CA LEU A 423 -13.14 5.49 4.71
C LEU A 423 -13.66 6.86 4.26
N ASP A 424 -14.09 7.71 5.20
CA ASP A 424 -14.66 9.02 4.87
C ASP A 424 -13.74 9.80 3.92
N PRO A 425 -14.21 10.22 2.72
CA PRO A 425 -13.39 10.97 1.77
C PRO A 425 -13.10 12.42 2.15
N LEU A 426 -13.90 13.05 3.02
CA LEU A 426 -13.80 14.48 3.33
C LEU A 426 -12.42 14.93 3.83
N PRO A 427 -11.71 14.18 4.69
CA PRO A 427 -10.34 14.51 5.09
C PRO A 427 -9.36 14.65 3.92
N ARG A 428 -9.55 13.90 2.83
CA ARG A 428 -8.76 14.03 1.59
C ARG A 428 -9.34 15.09 0.64
N TYR A 429 -10.65 15.29 0.66
CA TYR A 429 -11.40 16.16 -0.26
C TYR A 429 -11.29 17.66 0.09
N LEU A 430 -11.12 18.01 1.36
CA LEU A 430 -11.09 19.38 1.85
C LEU A 430 -9.67 19.84 2.25
N HIS A 431 -9.36 21.13 2.06
CA HIS A 431 -8.06 21.69 2.44
C HIS A 431 -7.93 22.01 3.93
N ARG A 432 -9.06 22.16 4.62
CA ARG A 432 -9.15 22.38 6.07
C ARG A 432 -9.03 21.05 6.80
N ARG A 433 -8.57 21.05 8.05
CA ARG A 433 -8.57 19.83 8.87
C ARG A 433 -10.03 19.39 9.06
N VAL A 434 -10.26 18.12 8.77
CA VAL A 434 -11.56 17.48 8.97
C VAL A 434 -11.45 16.60 10.20
N VAL A 435 -12.32 16.84 11.17
CA VAL A 435 -12.50 16.04 12.37
C VAL A 435 -13.65 15.08 12.12
N VAL A 436 -13.31 13.82 11.96
CA VAL A 436 -14.23 12.70 11.76
C VAL A 436 -13.89 11.63 12.78
N ASN A 437 -14.88 10.84 13.19
CA ASN A 437 -14.63 9.69 14.05
C ASN A 437 -13.60 8.76 13.40
N ASP A 438 -12.48 8.48 14.05
CA ASP A 438 -11.44 7.57 13.57
C ASP A 438 -11.44 6.22 14.32
N ALA A 439 -12.46 5.97 15.15
CA ALA A 439 -12.70 4.69 15.78
C ALA A 439 -13.04 3.62 14.73
N VAL A 440 -12.46 2.42 14.89
CA VAL A 440 -12.67 1.29 13.97
C VAL A 440 -13.59 0.28 14.61
N THR A 441 -14.74 0.04 14.00
CA THR A 441 -15.69 -0.99 14.44
C THR A 441 -15.50 -2.26 13.60
N VAL A 442 -15.27 -3.40 14.27
CA VAL A 442 -15.17 -4.73 13.66
C VAL A 442 -16.19 -5.63 14.34
N GLY A 443 -17.25 -5.99 13.62
CA GLY A 443 -18.41 -6.65 14.24
C GLY A 443 -19.05 -5.76 15.30
N GLU A 444 -19.14 -6.26 16.53
CA GLU A 444 -19.72 -5.52 17.67
C GLU A 444 -18.67 -4.75 18.48
N THR A 445 -17.38 -4.97 18.22
CA THR A 445 -16.28 -4.37 18.98
C THR A 445 -15.78 -3.10 18.30
N THR A 446 -15.59 -2.03 19.07
CA THR A 446 -15.03 -0.76 18.56
C THR A 446 -13.67 -0.50 19.19
N VAL A 447 -12.66 -0.40 18.34
CA VAL A 447 -11.31 0.08 18.69
C VAL A 447 -11.39 1.58 18.89
N ALA A 448 -10.81 2.07 19.99
CA ALA A 448 -10.92 3.46 20.37
C ALA A 448 -10.31 4.41 19.32
N PRO A 449 -10.86 5.64 19.23
CA PRO A 449 -10.29 6.71 18.40
C PRO A 449 -8.87 7.09 18.83
N GLU A 450 -8.03 7.50 17.88
CA GLU A 450 -6.60 7.77 18.10
C GLU A 450 -6.27 9.27 18.16
N ASP A 451 -7.08 10.12 17.53
CA ASP A 451 -6.98 11.58 17.62
C ASP A 451 -7.63 12.08 18.92
N PRO A 452 -6.87 12.71 19.85
CA PRO A 452 -7.40 13.25 21.10
C PRO A 452 -8.59 14.20 20.89
N ARG A 453 -8.63 14.93 19.77
CA ARG A 453 -9.72 15.84 19.46
C ARG A 453 -11.00 15.09 19.07
N VAL A 454 -10.86 13.95 18.41
CA VAL A 454 -11.99 13.04 18.17
C VAL A 454 -12.52 12.52 19.50
N VAL A 455 -11.65 12.16 20.45
CA VAL A 455 -12.08 11.75 21.81
C VAL A 455 -12.89 12.85 22.49
N ARG A 456 -12.40 14.09 22.49
CA ARG A 456 -13.08 15.24 23.13
C ARG A 456 -14.42 15.57 22.50
N LEU A 457 -14.51 15.52 21.16
CA LEU A 457 -15.73 15.86 20.43
C LEU A 457 -16.75 14.72 20.36
N ALA A 458 -16.35 13.47 20.62
CA ALA A 458 -17.21 12.31 20.51
C ALA A 458 -18.51 12.39 21.34
N PRO A 459 -18.52 12.84 22.62
CA PRO A 459 -19.75 12.94 23.39
C PRO A 459 -20.79 13.86 22.74
N ALA A 460 -20.35 15.00 22.18
CA ALA A 460 -21.23 15.94 21.50
C ALA A 460 -21.64 15.42 20.12
N ALA A 461 -20.70 14.92 19.32
CA ALA A 461 -20.95 14.52 17.94
C ALA A 461 -21.84 13.27 17.82
N ARG A 462 -21.73 12.30 18.74
CA ARG A 462 -22.56 11.09 18.77
C ARG A 462 -24.05 11.37 18.98
N THR A 463 -24.42 12.54 19.51
CA THR A 463 -25.83 12.95 19.65
C THR A 463 -26.50 13.23 18.30
N GLY A 464 -25.72 13.36 17.23
CA GLY A 464 -26.20 13.82 15.93
C GLY A 464 -26.61 15.31 15.88
N THR A 465 -26.67 15.95 17.05
CA THR A 465 -27.06 17.36 17.22
C THR A 465 -26.12 18.15 18.13
N PRO A 466 -24.80 18.13 17.83
CA PRO A 466 -23.79 18.73 18.71
C PRO A 466 -24.07 20.22 18.97
N PRO A 467 -23.94 20.71 20.22
CA PRO A 467 -24.11 22.12 20.55
C PRO A 467 -23.11 23.01 19.83
N VAL A 468 -23.61 24.08 19.20
CA VAL A 468 -22.80 25.08 18.48
C VAL A 468 -21.75 25.72 19.38
N THR A 469 -22.04 25.90 20.68
CA THR A 469 -21.07 26.43 21.65
C THR A 469 -19.85 25.52 21.79
N THR A 470 -20.08 24.22 22.04
CA THR A 470 -18.99 23.22 22.12
C THR A 470 -18.16 23.16 20.85
N LEU A 471 -18.83 23.17 19.68
CA LEU A 471 -18.14 23.15 18.40
C LEU A 471 -17.30 24.41 18.18
N ARG A 472 -17.85 25.57 18.51
CA ARG A 472 -17.18 26.87 18.41
C ARG A 472 -15.93 26.93 19.29
N ASP A 473 -16.02 26.44 20.53
CA ASP A 473 -14.93 26.44 21.51
C ASP A 473 -13.80 25.49 21.07
N GLU A 474 -14.13 24.39 20.40
CA GLU A 474 -13.16 23.47 19.78
C GLU A 474 -12.67 23.97 18.40
N GLY A 475 -13.00 25.18 17.97
CA GLY A 475 -12.54 25.77 16.71
C GLY A 475 -13.14 25.15 15.45
N ILE A 476 -14.30 24.51 15.56
CA ILE A 476 -15.08 24.01 14.43
C ILE A 476 -15.85 25.18 13.81
N ARG A 477 -15.60 25.41 12.53
CA ARG A 477 -16.27 26.44 11.74
C ARG A 477 -17.37 25.87 10.83
N TYR A 478 -17.19 24.64 10.38
CA TYR A 478 -18.15 23.98 9.51
C TYR A 478 -18.57 22.63 10.09
N VAL A 479 -19.86 22.32 9.95
CA VAL A 479 -20.36 20.95 10.12
C VAL A 479 -20.88 20.49 8.78
N VAL A 480 -20.29 19.42 8.26
CA VAL A 480 -20.72 18.75 7.03
C VAL A 480 -21.52 17.52 7.43
N VAL A 481 -22.74 17.41 6.90
CA VAL A 481 -23.62 16.27 7.09
C VAL A 481 -23.71 15.53 5.76
N ASP A 482 -23.18 14.31 5.69
CA ASP A 482 -23.04 13.52 4.45
C ASP A 482 -23.91 12.26 4.38
N ALA A 483 -24.69 12.04 5.43
CA ALA A 483 -25.81 11.11 5.48
C ALA A 483 -26.84 11.63 6.49
N GLU A 484 -28.08 11.14 6.42
CA GLU A 484 -29.14 11.51 7.37
C GLU A 484 -29.37 13.04 7.47
N ILE A 485 -29.23 13.75 6.34
CA ILE A 485 -29.24 15.22 6.23
C ILE A 485 -30.47 15.89 6.90
N GLY A 486 -31.61 15.21 6.92
CA GLY A 486 -32.84 15.70 7.56
C GLY A 486 -32.86 15.54 9.09
N ALA A 487 -32.08 14.60 9.63
CA ALA A 487 -32.08 14.26 11.06
C ALA A 487 -30.91 14.91 11.81
N LEU A 488 -29.75 15.06 11.15
CA LEU A 488 -28.52 15.54 11.79
C LEU A 488 -28.28 17.03 11.49
N ARG A 489 -28.02 17.80 12.54
CA ARG A 489 -27.65 19.23 12.43
C ARG A 489 -27.11 19.76 13.76
N PRO A 490 -26.19 20.73 13.77
CA PRO A 490 -25.78 21.40 15.00
C PRO A 490 -26.98 22.02 15.75
N SER A 491 -26.98 21.97 17.08
CA SER A 491 -27.99 22.61 17.91
C SER A 491 -27.55 24.03 18.31
N GLY A 492 -28.39 25.04 18.02
CA GLY A 492 -28.10 26.46 18.27
C GLY A 492 -27.87 27.28 16.99
N PRO A 493 -27.18 28.44 17.08
CA PRO A 493 -27.05 29.39 15.98
C PRO A 493 -26.01 28.93 14.94
N ALA A 494 -26.39 28.00 14.08
CA ALA A 494 -25.64 27.60 12.90
C ALA A 494 -26.39 27.99 11.61
N VAL A 495 -25.68 28.56 10.64
CA VAL A 495 -26.25 29.01 9.38
C VAL A 495 -26.16 27.88 8.36
N PRO A 496 -27.29 27.34 7.84
CA PRO A 496 -27.24 26.38 6.74
C PRO A 496 -26.81 27.11 5.46
N VAL A 497 -25.56 26.91 5.04
CA VAL A 497 -25.00 27.52 3.82
C VAL A 497 -25.22 26.64 2.59
N MET A 498 -25.52 25.37 2.81
CA MET A 498 -25.89 24.44 1.74
C MET A 498 -26.78 23.32 2.30
N LYS A 499 -27.81 22.94 1.54
CA LYS A 499 -28.58 21.71 1.74
C LYS A 499 -28.84 21.09 0.37
N GLY A 500 -28.13 20.03 0.06
CA GLY A 500 -28.27 19.24 -1.15
C GLY A 500 -28.86 17.86 -0.88
N ALA A 501 -28.83 17.00 -1.89
CA ALA A 501 -29.28 15.61 -1.80
C ALA A 501 -28.25 14.72 -1.10
N ASP A 502 -26.95 14.97 -1.35
CA ASP A 502 -25.86 14.13 -0.85
C ASP A 502 -25.08 14.77 0.31
N LEU A 503 -25.17 16.10 0.48
CA LEU A 503 -24.50 16.83 1.55
C LEU A 503 -25.33 18.03 2.05
N ALA A 504 -25.23 18.32 3.34
CA ALA A 504 -25.54 19.63 3.90
C ALA A 504 -24.33 20.23 4.61
N VAL A 505 -24.22 21.56 4.57
CA VAL A 505 -23.13 22.30 5.19
C VAL A 505 -23.72 23.39 6.08
N TYR A 506 -23.32 23.37 7.34
CA TYR A 506 -23.68 24.35 8.35
C TYR A 506 -22.42 25.15 8.73
N ARG A 507 -22.52 26.48 8.72
CA ARG A 507 -21.47 27.38 9.17
C ARG A 507 -21.72 27.83 10.60
N ILE A 508 -20.68 27.82 11.41
CA ILE A 508 -20.64 28.34 12.76
C ILE A 508 -19.77 29.59 12.77
N ASP A 509 -20.38 30.72 13.11
CA ASP A 509 -19.67 31.99 13.23
C ASP A 509 -19.02 32.12 14.62
N GLY A 510 -17.89 32.83 14.68
CA GLY A 510 -17.13 33.07 15.91
C GLY A 510 -16.29 31.88 16.41
N ALA A 511 -15.90 30.94 15.54
CA ALA A 511 -15.05 29.80 15.90
C ALA A 511 -13.74 30.27 16.55
N ALA A 512 -13.35 29.60 17.65
CA ALA A 512 -12.06 29.80 18.27
C ALA A 512 -10.92 29.40 17.32
N LYS A 513 -9.70 29.88 17.58
CA LYS A 513 -8.53 29.41 16.84
C LYS A 513 -8.35 27.89 17.05
N PRO A 514 -8.13 27.11 16.00
CA PRO A 514 -7.88 25.67 16.13
C PRO A 514 -6.74 25.37 17.11
N THR A 515 -6.88 24.30 17.89
CA THR A 515 -5.84 23.84 18.82
C THR A 515 -4.58 23.40 18.06
N GLY A 516 -3.41 23.74 18.62
CA GLY A 516 -2.09 23.49 18.04
C GLY A 516 -1.59 22.04 18.15
N ASP A 517 -2.45 21.06 17.85
CA ASP A 517 -2.16 19.62 18.06
C ASP A 517 -1.33 18.99 16.91
N GLY A 518 -0.63 19.82 16.14
CA GLY A 518 0.11 19.42 14.94
C GLY A 518 1.55 19.00 15.21
N VAL A 519 2.13 18.28 14.26
CA VAL A 519 3.56 17.90 14.30
C VAL A 519 4.42 19.09 13.87
N PRO A 520 5.62 19.30 14.48
CA PRO A 520 6.57 20.30 14.02
C PRO A 520 6.96 20.13 12.54
N VAL A 521 6.94 21.23 11.77
CA VAL A 521 7.16 21.21 10.32
C VAL A 521 8.62 20.91 9.97
N ALA A 522 9.57 21.51 10.68
CA ALA A 522 11.00 21.44 10.31
C ALA A 522 11.55 20.00 10.28
N PRO A 523 11.30 19.13 11.28
CA PRO A 523 11.72 17.73 11.22
C PRO A 523 11.09 16.96 10.06
N ALA A 524 9.81 17.21 9.76
CA ALA A 524 9.14 16.57 8.63
C ALA A 524 9.77 17.00 7.30
N VAL A 525 10.05 18.29 7.10
CA VAL A 525 10.74 18.79 5.90
C VAL A 525 12.14 18.16 5.76
N ALA A 526 12.90 18.06 6.86
CA ALA A 526 14.21 17.42 6.84
C ALA A 526 14.12 15.94 6.46
N ALA A 527 13.15 15.20 7.00
CA ALA A 527 12.88 13.80 6.64
C ALA A 527 12.63 13.64 5.14
N TRP A 528 11.76 14.47 4.57
CA TRP A 528 11.46 14.47 3.14
C TRP A 528 12.68 14.84 2.28
N ALA A 529 13.48 15.82 2.69
CA ALA A 529 14.70 16.19 2.00
C ALA A 529 15.72 15.05 1.97
N ILE A 530 15.95 14.38 3.11
CA ILE A 530 16.88 13.25 3.22
C ILE A 530 16.43 12.10 2.30
N VAL A 531 15.15 11.72 2.34
CA VAL A 531 14.60 10.66 1.49
C VAL A 531 14.76 11.01 0.02
N SER A 532 14.40 12.24 -0.36
CA SER A 532 14.52 12.72 -1.74
C SER A 532 15.97 12.67 -2.24
N LEU A 533 16.94 13.08 -1.42
CA LEU A 533 18.36 13.01 -1.75
C LEU A 533 18.84 11.56 -1.93
N VAL A 534 18.40 10.63 -1.08
CA VAL A 534 18.78 9.21 -1.17
C VAL A 534 18.15 8.53 -2.37
N VAL A 535 16.86 8.79 -2.66
CA VAL A 535 16.19 8.32 -3.87
C VAL A 535 16.91 8.86 -5.10
N PHE A 536 17.22 10.15 -5.13
CA PHE A 536 17.94 10.78 -6.23
C PHE A 536 19.35 10.20 -6.44
N TRP A 537 20.11 10.01 -5.36
CA TRP A 537 21.41 9.35 -5.38
C TRP A 537 21.33 7.92 -5.95
N SER A 538 20.25 7.20 -5.67
CA SER A 538 20.06 5.83 -6.16
C SER A 538 19.84 5.75 -7.68
N ILE A 539 19.30 6.81 -8.28
CA ILE A 539 18.97 6.91 -9.71
C ILE A 539 20.14 7.49 -10.51
N ARG A 540 20.93 8.40 -9.93
CA ARG A 540 22.11 9.01 -10.56
C ARG A 540 23.09 7.93 -11.06
N ALA A 541 23.43 7.98 -12.35
CA ALA A 541 24.44 7.11 -12.94
C ALA A 541 25.79 7.27 -12.21
N PRO A 542 26.61 6.22 -12.04
CA PRO A 542 27.89 6.29 -11.34
C PRO A 542 28.96 7.24 -11.94
N GLY A 543 28.66 7.99 -13.00
CA GLY A 543 29.63 8.83 -13.73
C GLY A 543 29.39 10.34 -13.72
N THR A 544 28.33 10.86 -13.08
CA THR A 544 28.16 12.33 -12.95
C THR A 544 28.91 12.85 -11.73
N THR A 545 30.23 12.67 -11.71
CA THR A 545 31.08 13.70 -11.10
C THR A 545 30.97 14.91 -12.02
N LEU A 546 30.46 16.02 -11.49
CA LEU A 546 30.82 17.34 -11.99
C LEU A 546 32.33 17.49 -11.77
N SER A 547 33.13 16.88 -12.63
CA SER A 547 34.46 17.39 -12.89
C SER A 547 34.21 18.80 -13.41
N LEU A 548 34.69 19.83 -12.71
CA LEU A 548 35.07 21.06 -13.38
C LEU A 548 36.38 20.75 -14.12
N PRO A 549 36.45 20.85 -15.46
CA PRO A 549 37.73 20.96 -16.13
C PRO A 549 37.63 22.15 -17.08
N LEU A 550 37.61 23.37 -16.54
CA LEU A 550 37.68 24.59 -17.35
C LEU A 550 38.54 25.65 -16.66
N LEU A 551 39.84 25.49 -16.89
CA LEU A 551 40.95 26.44 -16.96
C LEU A 551 42.19 25.53 -16.85
N VAL A 552 42.71 24.98 -17.94
CA VAL A 552 43.60 25.70 -18.85
C VAL A 552 43.47 25.12 -20.27
N SER A 553 43.18 26.04 -21.19
CA SER A 553 43.39 25.91 -22.63
C SER A 553 44.87 25.71 -22.94
N ILE A 554 45.22 24.77 -23.81
CA ILE A 554 45.93 25.02 -25.07
C ILE A 554 45.92 23.73 -25.90
N LYS A 555 45.46 23.88 -27.14
CA LYS A 555 45.36 22.90 -28.23
C LYS A 555 46.52 23.16 -29.22
N PRO A 556 46.64 22.47 -30.36
CA PRO A 556 47.27 21.17 -30.62
C PRO A 556 48.47 21.28 -31.60
N ARG A 557 49.24 20.20 -31.86
CA ARG A 557 49.87 20.02 -33.19
C ARG A 557 50.31 18.56 -33.49
N MET A 558 49.63 18.01 -34.51
CA MET A 558 50.06 17.13 -35.60
C MET A 558 50.62 15.71 -35.35
N SER A 559 49.91 14.74 -35.95
CA SER A 559 50.37 13.44 -36.43
C SER A 559 50.89 13.57 -37.89
N PRO A 560 51.36 12.51 -38.59
CA PRO A 560 51.85 11.19 -38.18
C PRO A 560 53.16 10.77 -38.92
N HIS A 561 53.98 9.85 -38.38
CA HIS A 561 54.80 9.03 -39.26
C HIS A 561 55.08 7.61 -38.76
N ARG A 562 54.69 6.66 -39.63
CA ARG A 562 55.05 5.24 -39.65
C ARG A 562 56.53 5.08 -39.99
N ARG A 563 57.20 4.09 -39.37
CA ARG A 563 58.22 3.16 -39.94
C ARG A 563 58.51 2.10 -38.85
N ARG A 564 57.99 0.88 -38.98
CA ARG A 564 58.70 -0.36 -39.36
C ARG A 564 60.00 -0.63 -38.55
N THR A 565 59.89 -1.54 -37.55
CA THR A 565 60.70 -2.75 -37.20
C THR A 565 62.19 -2.82 -37.55
N PRO A 566 63.03 -3.61 -36.83
CA PRO A 566 62.71 -4.77 -35.97
C PRO A 566 62.45 -4.47 -34.50
#